data_AF-A0A940GGF9-F1
#
_entry.id   AF-A0A940GGF9-F1
#
_cell.length_a   1.000
_cell.length_b   1.000
_cell.length_c   1.000
_cell.angle_alpha   90.00
_cell.angle_beta   90.00
_cell.angle_gamma   90.00
#
_symmetry.space_group_name_H-M   'P 1'
#
loop_
_entity.id
_entity.type
_entity.pdbx_description
1 polymer ?
#
loop_
_entity_poly.entity_id
_entity_poly.type
_entity_poly.pdbx_seq_one_letter_code
_entity_poly.pdbx_strand_id
1 'polypeptide(L)'
;MKRALCAAAILLSAPAVAQYGSTSEPHPPAQPNPGNWTFDPARAQRNYERVLSGQIALAQLSPQEFAEVKALDDYAREKKLYKPDKRTSRQRCLDEEIAKAGRAPSRLELKSIDLKCGQI
;
A
#
# COMPACT_ATOMS: atom_id res chain seq x y z
N MET A 1 -63.52 40.35 7.75
CA MET A 1 -63.80 40.58 9.19
C MET A 1 -62.63 40.03 9.99
N LYS A 2 -61.68 40.87 10.44
CA LYS A 2 -61.29 41.09 11.85
C LYS A 2 -61.56 39.92 12.83
N ARG A 3 -60.47 39.33 13.36
CA ARG A 3 -60.14 39.02 14.79
C ARG A 3 -59.06 37.91 14.80
N ALA A 4 -57.80 38.20 15.13
CA ALA A 4 -57.20 38.49 16.44
C ALA A 4 -56.89 37.24 17.28
N LEU A 5 -55.58 36.99 17.43
CA LEU A 5 -54.82 36.46 18.59
C LEU A 5 -55.38 35.28 19.41
N CYS A 6 -54.55 34.23 19.60
CA CYS A 6 -53.87 34.02 20.89
C CYS A 6 -52.76 32.97 20.80
N ALA A 7 -51.72 33.21 21.57
CA ALA A 7 -50.47 32.49 21.65
C ALA A 7 -50.59 31.12 22.35
N ALA A 8 -49.76 30.17 21.94
CA ALA A 8 -49.20 29.15 22.82
C ALA A 8 -47.89 28.64 22.19
N ALA A 9 -46.77 29.23 22.60
CA ALA A 9 -45.45 28.69 22.33
C ALA A 9 -45.27 27.44 23.19
N ILE A 10 -45.31 26.26 22.55
CA ILE A 10 -44.88 25.01 23.16
C ILE A 10 -43.57 24.62 22.47
N LEU A 11 -42.46 25.06 23.06
CA LEU A 11 -41.13 24.55 22.74
C LEU A 11 -41.00 23.17 23.38
N LEU A 12 -41.37 22.10 22.66
CA LEU A 12 -40.83 20.78 22.95
C LEU A 12 -39.47 20.67 22.26
N SER A 13 -38.42 20.90 23.05
CA SER A 13 -37.06 20.54 22.71
C SER A 13 -36.95 19.02 22.62
N ALA A 14 -36.96 18.47 21.41
CA ALA A 14 -36.51 17.11 21.17
C ALA A 14 -34.98 17.08 21.34
N PRO A 15 -34.41 16.12 22.09
CA PRO A 15 -32.98 15.88 22.02
C PRO A 15 -32.66 15.36 20.61
N ALA A 16 -31.93 16.16 19.84
CA ALA A 16 -31.24 15.66 18.66
C ALA A 16 -30.30 14.54 19.12
N VAL A 17 -30.68 13.30 18.86
CA VAL A 17 -29.76 12.17 18.98
C VAL A 17 -28.75 12.39 17.87
N ALA A 18 -27.63 13.01 18.20
CA ALA A 18 -26.46 12.98 17.35
C ALA A 18 -26.11 11.50 17.19
N GLN A 19 -26.39 10.94 16.02
CA GLN A 19 -25.71 9.73 15.58
C GLN A 19 -24.25 10.13 15.45
N TYR A 20 -23.50 9.94 16.53
CA TYR A 20 -22.06 9.90 16.49
C TYR A 20 -21.74 8.82 15.49
N GLY A 21 -21.42 9.25 14.26
CA GLY A 21 -20.81 8.40 13.27
C GLY A 21 -19.70 7.66 13.97
N SER A 22 -19.72 6.34 13.85
CA SER A 22 -18.64 5.48 14.29
C SER A 22 -17.43 5.83 13.43
N THR A 23 -16.75 6.92 13.77
CA THR A 23 -15.40 7.21 13.32
C THR A 23 -14.55 6.14 13.95
N SER A 24 -14.28 5.10 13.18
CA SER A 24 -13.11 4.26 13.39
C SER A 24 -11.92 5.21 13.31
N GLU A 25 -11.52 5.77 14.45
CA GLU A 25 -10.18 6.32 14.62
C GLU A 25 -9.20 5.26 14.08
N PRO A 26 -8.25 5.64 13.22
CA PRO A 26 -7.12 4.78 12.93
C PRO A 26 -6.41 4.51 14.25
N HIS A 27 -6.69 3.36 14.85
CA HIS A 27 -5.92 2.88 16.00
C HIS A 27 -4.46 2.85 15.54
N PRO A 28 -3.53 3.55 16.22
CA PRO A 28 -2.12 3.33 15.99
C PRO A 28 -1.84 1.84 16.24
N PRO A 29 -1.07 1.15 15.38
CA PRO A 29 -0.73 -0.24 15.63
C PRO A 29 -0.09 -0.32 17.03
N ALA A 30 -0.61 -1.23 17.85
CA ALA A 30 -0.13 -1.45 19.21
C ALA A 30 1.40 -1.58 19.19
N GLN A 31 2.10 -0.69 19.89
CA GLN A 31 3.54 -0.77 19.99
C GLN A 31 3.91 -2.07 20.73
N PRO A 32 4.82 -2.90 20.19
CA PRO A 32 5.19 -4.16 20.82
C PRO A 32 5.90 -3.90 22.15
N ASN A 33 5.48 -4.63 23.17
CA ASN A 33 6.08 -4.61 24.50
C ASN A 33 7.50 -5.23 24.41
N PRO A 34 8.58 -4.55 24.82
CA PRO A 34 9.95 -4.88 24.41
C PRO A 34 10.54 -6.22 24.91
N GLY A 35 9.77 -7.06 25.60
CA GLY A 35 10.24 -8.32 26.18
C GLY A 35 9.71 -9.62 25.54
N ASN A 36 8.75 -9.56 24.61
CA ASN A 36 8.14 -10.75 24.01
C ASN A 36 7.86 -10.55 22.51
N TRP A 37 8.91 -10.61 21.70
CA TRP A 37 8.80 -10.50 20.24
C TRP A 37 8.44 -11.87 19.66
N THR A 38 7.17 -12.08 19.35
CA THR A 38 6.74 -13.27 18.60
C THR A 38 6.81 -12.97 17.10
N PHE A 39 7.67 -13.71 16.38
CA PHE A 39 7.76 -13.63 14.93
C PHE A 39 6.42 -14.05 14.30
N ASP A 40 5.81 -13.15 13.51
CA ASP A 40 4.60 -13.44 12.74
C ASP A 40 4.95 -13.57 11.25
N PRO A 41 5.04 -14.81 10.70
CA PRO A 41 5.41 -15.03 9.31
C PRO A 41 4.39 -14.45 8.33
N ALA A 42 3.10 -14.43 8.69
CA ALA A 42 2.05 -13.95 7.80
C ALA A 42 2.13 -12.43 7.65
N ARG A 43 2.40 -11.72 8.76
CA ARG A 43 2.63 -10.26 8.71
C ARG A 43 3.94 -9.94 7.97
N ALA A 44 5.02 -10.66 8.26
CA ALA A 44 6.31 -10.50 7.58
C ALA A 44 6.15 -10.59 6.06
N GLN A 45 5.43 -11.61 5.59
CA GLN A 45 5.20 -11.83 4.17
C GLN A 45 4.37 -10.71 3.51
N ARG A 46 3.27 -10.29 4.12
CA ARG A 46 2.46 -9.16 3.59
C ARG A 46 3.28 -7.88 3.51
N ASN A 47 4.06 -7.56 4.54
CA ASN A 47 4.89 -6.36 4.53
C ASN A 47 6.02 -6.46 3.50
N TYR A 48 6.63 -7.64 3.33
CA TYR A 48 7.63 -7.89 2.29
C TYR A 48 7.06 -7.66 0.88
N GLU A 49 5.87 -8.17 0.58
CA GLU A 49 5.20 -7.96 -0.71
C GLU A 49 4.84 -6.49 -0.95
N ARG A 50 4.39 -5.76 0.09
CA ARG A 50 4.10 -4.32 0.01
C ARG A 50 5.36 -3.48 -0.24
N VAL A 51 6.49 -3.86 0.35
CA VAL A 51 7.79 -3.22 0.08
C VAL A 51 8.24 -3.49 -1.35
N LEU A 52 8.18 -4.75 -1.82
CA LEU A 52 8.58 -5.11 -3.18
C LEU A 52 7.71 -4.43 -4.26
N SER A 53 6.42 -4.27 -4.00
CA SER A 53 5.49 -3.59 -4.91
C SER A 53 5.53 -2.06 -4.79
N GLY A 54 6.36 -1.51 -3.90
CA GLY A 54 6.47 -0.06 -3.69
C GLY A 54 5.25 0.58 -3.01
N GLN A 55 4.33 -0.21 -2.45
CA GLN A 55 3.16 0.28 -1.73
C GLN A 55 3.53 0.92 -0.38
N ILE A 56 4.61 0.44 0.24
CA ILE A 56 5.21 1.05 1.44
C ILE A 56 6.73 1.13 1.31
N ALA A 57 7.32 2.15 1.93
CA ALA A 57 8.76 2.25 2.09
C ALA A 57 9.24 1.48 3.33
N LEU A 58 10.49 1.01 3.34
CA LEU A 58 11.10 0.36 4.51
C LEU A 58 11.07 1.25 5.77
N ALA A 59 11.20 2.57 5.60
CA ALA A 59 11.16 3.54 6.70
C ALA A 59 9.77 3.69 7.35
N GLN A 60 8.71 3.17 6.71
CA GLN A 60 7.36 3.18 7.26
C GLN A 60 7.06 1.94 8.11
N LEU A 61 7.96 0.96 8.13
CA LEU A 61 7.86 -0.22 8.99
C LEU A 61 8.26 0.13 10.41
N SER A 62 7.55 -0.42 11.39
CA SER A 62 8.05 -0.42 12.76
C SER A 62 9.37 -1.21 12.85
N PRO A 63 10.19 -1.01 13.90
CA PRO A 63 11.38 -1.82 14.12
C PRO A 63 11.09 -3.34 14.13
N GLN A 64 9.90 -3.75 14.60
CA GLN A 64 9.45 -5.15 14.52
C GLN A 64 9.36 -5.63 13.09
N GLU A 65 8.54 -4.94 12.33
CA GLU A 65 8.17 -5.35 10.99
C GLU A 65 9.38 -5.31 10.08
N PHE A 66 10.28 -4.34 10.29
CA PHE A 66 11.56 -4.30 9.61
C PHE A 66 12.40 -5.54 9.90
N ALA A 67 12.55 -5.93 11.18
CA ALA A 67 13.31 -7.13 11.54
C ALA A 67 12.67 -8.41 10.96
N GLU A 68 11.34 -8.50 10.96
CA GLU A 68 10.58 -9.61 10.39
C GLU A 68 10.74 -9.71 8.87
N VAL A 69 10.60 -8.58 8.15
CA VAL A 69 10.82 -8.49 6.70
C VAL A 69 12.26 -8.83 6.35
N LYS A 70 13.23 -8.36 7.14
CA LYS A 70 14.65 -8.71 6.95
C LYS A 70 14.90 -10.20 7.13
N ALA A 71 14.37 -10.81 8.18
CA ALA A 71 14.51 -12.26 8.42
C ALA A 71 13.93 -13.08 7.25
N LEU A 72 12.81 -12.63 6.67
CA LEU A 72 12.22 -13.26 5.50
C LEU A 72 13.08 -13.10 4.24
N ASP A 73 13.64 -11.91 3.98
CA ASP A 73 14.56 -11.66 2.85
C ASP A 73 15.83 -12.53 2.97
N ASP A 74 16.43 -12.58 4.17
CA ASP A 74 17.62 -13.39 4.46
C ASP A 74 17.33 -14.88 4.18
N TYR A 75 16.19 -15.40 4.68
CA TYR A 75 15.75 -16.77 4.42
C TYR A 75 15.54 -17.04 2.93
N ALA A 76 14.88 -16.12 2.21
CA ALA A 76 14.64 -16.26 0.78
C ALA A 76 15.94 -16.28 -0.03
N ARG A 77 16.96 -15.49 0.37
CA ARG A 77 18.30 -15.50 -0.24
C ARG A 77 19.05 -16.79 0.04
N GLU A 78 19.07 -17.24 1.29
CA GLU A 78 19.74 -18.48 1.71
C GLU A 78 19.17 -19.68 0.94
N LYS A 79 17.83 -19.77 0.88
CA LYS A 79 17.13 -20.83 0.15
C LYS A 79 17.10 -20.63 -1.36
N LYS A 80 17.70 -19.54 -1.88
CA LYS A 80 17.69 -19.16 -3.31
C LYS A 80 16.27 -19.16 -3.90
N LEU A 81 15.27 -18.82 -3.08
CA LEU A 81 13.88 -18.71 -3.51
C LEU A 81 13.69 -17.52 -4.44
N TYR A 82 14.46 -16.45 -4.23
CA TYR A 82 14.55 -15.33 -5.16
C TYR A 82 15.70 -15.56 -6.16
N LYS A 83 15.36 -15.62 -7.45
CA LYS A 83 16.37 -15.60 -8.51
C LYS A 83 16.75 -14.14 -8.75
N PRO A 84 18.00 -13.73 -8.50
CA PRO A 84 18.42 -12.36 -8.81
C PRO A 84 18.19 -12.10 -10.30
N ASP A 85 17.65 -10.93 -10.61
CA ASP A 85 17.45 -10.53 -12.00
C ASP A 85 18.82 -10.40 -12.68
N LYS A 86 19.08 -11.32 -13.61
CA LYS A 86 20.33 -11.37 -14.38
C LYS A 86 20.25 -10.59 -15.68
N ARG A 87 19.12 -9.94 -15.97
CA ARG A 87 18.94 -9.13 -17.18
C ARG A 87 19.86 -7.92 -17.14
N THR A 88 20.43 -7.57 -18.29
CA THR A 88 21.18 -6.33 -18.45
C THR A 88 20.26 -5.12 -18.30
N SER A 89 20.81 -3.93 -18.03
CA SER A 89 20.01 -2.69 -17.98
C SER A 89 19.21 -2.46 -19.26
N ARG A 90 19.81 -2.76 -20.42
CA ARG A 90 19.13 -2.73 -21.71
C ARG A 90 17.96 -3.71 -21.77
N GLN A 91 18.16 -4.96 -21.34
CA GLN A 91 17.10 -5.98 -21.38
C GLN A 91 15.92 -5.62 -20.46
N ARG A 92 16.20 -5.06 -19.26
CA ARG A 92 15.14 -4.55 -18.37
C ARG A 92 14.33 -3.44 -19.04
N CYS A 93 15.02 -2.48 -19.66
CA CYS A 93 14.35 -1.42 -20.42
C CYS A 93 13.47 -1.99 -21.54
N LEU A 94 13.96 -2.95 -22.32
CA LEU A 94 13.17 -3.58 -23.38
C LEU A 94 11.90 -4.23 -22.81
N ASP A 95 12.03 -5.03 -21.76
CA ASP A 95 10.92 -5.75 -21.16
C ASP A 95 9.88 -4.77 -20.56
N GLU A 96 10.33 -3.69 -19.92
CA GLU A 96 9.46 -2.65 -19.37
C GLU A 96 8.69 -1.89 -20.46
N GLU A 97 9.35 -1.52 -21.56
CA GLU A 97 8.70 -0.80 -22.66
C GLU A 97 7.72 -1.69 -23.43
N ILE A 98 8.06 -2.97 -23.63
CA ILE A 98 7.14 -3.95 -24.21
C ILE A 98 5.94 -4.17 -23.28
N ALA A 99 6.17 -4.28 -21.97
CA ALA A 99 5.08 -4.42 -20.99
C ALA A 99 4.16 -3.18 -20.97
N LYS A 100 4.73 -1.96 -21.03
CA LYS A 100 3.96 -0.71 -21.11
C LYS A 100 3.07 -0.63 -22.34
N ALA A 101 3.48 -1.23 -23.46
CA ALA A 101 2.66 -1.26 -24.66
C ALA A 101 1.36 -2.05 -24.47
N GLY A 102 1.32 -3.00 -23.52
CA GLY A 102 0.14 -3.82 -23.21
C GLY A 102 -0.31 -4.75 -24.35
N ARG A 103 0.46 -4.81 -25.44
CA ARG A 103 0.25 -5.64 -26.63
C ARG A 103 1.58 -6.01 -27.25
N ALA A 104 1.56 -6.97 -28.18
CA ALA A 104 2.71 -7.25 -29.02
C ALA A 104 3.06 -6.01 -29.87
N PRO A 105 4.29 -5.46 -29.78
CA PRO A 105 4.71 -4.34 -30.59
C PRO A 105 4.80 -4.74 -32.07
N SER A 106 4.45 -3.82 -32.96
CA SER A 106 4.78 -3.94 -34.38
C SER A 106 6.30 -3.85 -34.60
N ARG A 107 6.75 -4.25 -35.78
CA ARG A 107 8.18 -4.21 -36.13
C ARG A 107 8.81 -2.82 -36.02
N LEU A 108 8.05 -1.77 -36.32
CA LEU A 108 8.52 -0.38 -36.21
C LEU A 108 8.61 0.06 -34.75
N GLU A 109 7.61 -0.28 -33.93
CA GLU A 109 7.60 0.03 -32.50
C GLU A 109 8.74 -0.68 -31.78
N LEU A 110 8.99 -1.95 -32.11
CA LEU A 110 10.10 -2.69 -31.53
C LEU A 110 11.45 -2.02 -31.82
N LYS A 111 11.65 -1.50 -33.05
CA LYS A 111 12.86 -0.73 -33.40
C LYS A 111 12.96 0.58 -32.61
N SER A 112 11.85 1.28 -32.41
CA SER A 112 11.82 2.51 -31.60
C SER A 112 12.19 2.22 -30.14
N ILE A 113 11.64 1.15 -29.56
CA ILE A 113 11.97 0.69 -28.21
C ILE A 113 13.45 0.29 -28.12
N ASP A 114 13.96 -0.43 -29.11
CA ASP A 114 15.36 -0.87 -29.15
C ASP A 114 16.34 0.33 -29.19
N LEU A 115 16.03 1.35 -29.99
CA LEU A 115 16.80 2.59 -30.05
C LEU A 115 16.76 3.37 -28.74
N LYS A 116 15.59 3.40 -28.07
CA LYS A 116 15.43 4.03 -26.76
C LYS A 116 16.29 3.33 -25.69
N CYS A 117 16.27 1.99 -25.68
CA CYS A 117 16.99 1.20 -24.68
C CYS A 117 18.48 0.99 -24.99
N GLY A 118 18.92 1.24 -26.23
CA GLY A 118 20.33 1.16 -26.63
C GLY A 118 21.21 2.32 -26.16
N GLN A 119 20.61 3.38 -25.59
CA GLN A 119 21.31 4.58 -25.12
C GLN A 119 21.48 4.62 -23.58
N ILE A 120 21.16 3.52 -22.90
CA ILE A 120 21.28 3.34 -21.43
C ILE A 120 22.63 2.73 -21.06
#